data_AF-A0A099ZEW1-F1
#
_entry.id   AF-A0A099ZEW1-F1
#
_cell.length_a   1.000
_cell.length_b   1.000
_cell.length_c   1.000
_cell.angle_alpha   90.00
_cell.angle_beta   90.00
_cell.angle_gamma   90.00
#
_symmetry.space_group_name_H-M   'P 1'
#
loop_
_entity.id
_entity.type
_entity.pdbx_description
1 polymer ?
#
loop_
_entity_poly.entity_id
_entity_poly.type
_entity_poly.pdbx_seq_one_letter_code
_entity_poly.pdbx_strand_id
1 'polypeptide(L)'
;KNQRVCHVAVQLEMGSLWEEFNRLGTEMIVTKAGRRMFPTFQVKLSGLDPLADYVLLMDFVPLDDKRYRWGPGHLRPKMDEWAIVSFDKLKLTNNLLDDNGHIILNSMHRYQPRFHVVFVDPRRDSERFAHENFKSFSFPETQFMAVTAYQNHRITQLKIASNPFAKGFRDCEPEAW
;
A
#
# COMPACT_ATOMS: atom_id res chain seq x y z
N LYS A 1 22.77 5.14 9.79
CA LYS A 1 21.49 5.50 9.10
C LYS A 1 21.66 6.91 8.55
N ASN A 2 21.45 7.10 7.25
CA ASN A 2 21.69 8.37 6.56
C ASN A 2 20.82 9.51 7.15
N GLN A 3 21.44 10.66 7.45
CA GLN A 3 20.76 11.84 8.00
C GLN A 3 19.67 12.40 7.06
N ARG A 4 19.79 12.19 5.75
CA ARG A 4 18.81 12.67 4.76
C ARG A 4 17.46 11.94 4.85
N VAL A 5 17.42 10.72 5.39
CA VAL A 5 16.17 9.96 5.59
C VAL A 5 15.73 9.91 7.05
N CYS A 6 16.56 10.37 8.00
CA CYS A 6 16.26 10.19 9.43
C CYS A 6 15.06 11.02 9.89
N HIS A 7 14.93 12.25 9.38
CA HIS A 7 13.85 13.18 9.69
C HIS A 7 12.54 12.91 8.94
N VAL A 8 12.54 11.97 7.99
CA VAL A 8 11.34 11.65 7.21
C VAL A 8 10.27 11.07 8.11
N ALA A 9 9.09 11.71 8.12
CA ALA A 9 7.90 11.23 8.80
C ALA A 9 6.83 10.88 7.76
N VAL A 10 6.04 9.86 8.09
CA VAL A 10 5.00 9.31 7.21
C VAL A 10 3.75 9.10 8.05
N GLN A 11 2.65 9.67 7.62
CA GLN A 11 1.34 9.52 8.24
C GLN A 11 0.41 8.78 7.28
N LEU A 12 -0.29 7.76 7.76
CA LEU A 12 -1.31 7.06 6.99
C LEU A 12 -2.55 7.95 6.84
N GLU A 13 -3.02 8.12 5.62
CA GLU A 13 -4.27 8.81 5.34
C GLU A 13 -5.45 7.84 5.48
N MET A 14 -6.63 8.36 5.83
CA MET A 14 -7.85 7.58 6.10
C MET A 14 -7.65 6.51 7.19
N GLY A 15 -6.85 6.79 8.22
CA GLY A 15 -6.53 5.85 9.30
C GLY A 15 -7.78 5.26 9.98
N SER A 16 -8.82 6.06 10.21
CA SER A 16 -10.09 5.58 10.80
C SER A 16 -10.77 4.50 9.96
N LEU A 17 -10.77 4.65 8.62
CA LEU A 17 -11.34 3.65 7.71
C LEU A 17 -10.49 2.38 7.71
N TRP A 18 -9.16 2.51 7.73
CA TRP A 18 -8.26 1.37 7.87
C TRP A 18 -8.49 0.61 9.17
N GLU A 19 -8.67 1.31 10.29
CA GLU A 19 -9.00 0.69 11.58
C GLU A 19 -10.33 -0.05 11.56
N GLU A 20 -11.36 0.49 10.90
CA GLU A 20 -12.65 -0.19 10.70
C GLU A 20 -12.51 -1.52 9.96
N PHE A 21 -11.77 -1.52 8.85
CA PHE A 21 -11.46 -2.75 8.12
C PHE A 21 -10.64 -3.72 8.96
N ASN A 22 -9.63 -3.22 9.67
CA ASN A 22 -8.74 -4.04 10.49
C ASN A 22 -9.49 -4.76 11.61
N ARG A 23 -10.45 -4.09 12.28
CA ARG A 23 -11.29 -4.71 13.33
C ARG A 23 -12.12 -5.88 12.81
N LEU A 24 -12.48 -5.88 11.53
CA LEU A 24 -13.27 -6.93 10.89
C LEU A 24 -12.39 -8.02 10.22
N GLY A 25 -11.07 -7.82 10.20
CA GLY A 25 -10.13 -8.62 9.42
C GLY A 25 -10.15 -8.21 7.95
N THR A 26 -9.31 -7.24 7.59
CA THR A 26 -9.26 -6.70 6.23
C THR A 26 -9.03 -7.81 5.20
N GLU A 27 -9.86 -7.82 4.16
CA GLU A 27 -9.68 -8.71 3.00
C GLU A 27 -9.43 -7.87 1.74
N MET A 28 -8.53 -8.35 0.89
CA MET A 28 -8.22 -7.77 -0.42
C MET A 28 -8.40 -8.82 -1.51
N ILE A 29 -9.21 -8.48 -2.51
CA ILE A 29 -9.42 -9.35 -3.67
C ILE A 29 -8.15 -9.42 -4.52
N VAL A 30 -7.73 -10.63 -4.90
CA VAL A 30 -6.72 -10.90 -5.93
C VAL A 30 -7.37 -11.51 -7.16
N THR A 31 -6.99 -11.06 -8.36
CA THR A 31 -7.51 -11.58 -9.63
C THR A 31 -6.38 -11.80 -10.62
N LYS A 32 -6.59 -12.65 -11.64
CA LYS A 32 -5.58 -12.90 -12.69
C LYS A 32 -5.14 -11.61 -13.41
N ALA A 33 -6.08 -10.69 -13.68
CA ALA A 33 -5.83 -9.43 -14.37
C ALA A 33 -5.31 -8.29 -13.45
N GLY A 34 -5.19 -8.56 -12.15
CA GLY A 34 -4.84 -7.57 -11.14
C GLY A 34 -6.05 -6.79 -10.64
N ARG A 35 -6.12 -6.59 -9.32
CA ARG A 35 -7.19 -5.84 -8.64
C ARG A 35 -6.60 -4.75 -7.76
N ARG A 36 -7.17 -3.55 -7.80
CA ARG A 36 -6.75 -2.43 -6.94
C ARG A 36 -7.14 -2.67 -5.49
N MET A 37 -6.32 -2.19 -4.58
CA MET A 37 -6.63 -2.21 -3.15
C MET A 37 -7.77 -1.24 -2.84
N PHE A 38 -8.54 -1.57 -1.81
CA PHE A 38 -9.44 -0.64 -1.15
C PHE A 38 -9.47 -0.98 0.34
N PRO A 39 -9.34 -0.03 1.29
CA PRO A 39 -9.00 1.37 1.05
C PRO A 39 -7.68 1.52 0.29
N THR A 40 -7.53 2.61 -0.46
CA THR A 40 -6.28 2.90 -1.16
C THR A 40 -5.20 3.19 -0.12
N PHE A 41 -4.00 2.62 -0.29
CA PHE A 41 -2.87 2.98 0.55
C PHE A 41 -2.38 4.38 0.16
N GLN A 42 -2.60 5.33 1.07
CA GLN A 42 -2.26 6.73 0.90
C GLN A 42 -1.50 7.20 2.12
N VAL A 43 -0.41 7.92 1.90
CA VAL A 43 0.43 8.45 2.97
C VAL A 43 0.79 9.90 2.73
N LYS A 44 0.94 10.63 3.82
CA LYS A 44 1.40 12.00 3.85
C LYS A 44 2.86 12.02 4.31
N LEU A 45 3.74 12.58 3.48
CA LEU A 45 5.18 12.64 3.75
C LEU A 45 5.59 14.03 4.25
N SER A 46 6.50 14.06 5.23
CA SER A 46 7.19 15.28 5.68
C SER A 46 8.64 14.99 6.06
N GLY A 47 9.45 16.04 6.21
CA GLY A 47 10.87 15.92 6.58
C GLY A 47 11.78 15.37 5.48
N LEU A 48 11.32 15.42 4.21
CA LEU A 48 12.15 15.15 3.04
C LEU A 48 12.99 16.38 2.71
N ASP A 49 14.25 16.17 2.35
CA ASP A 49 15.09 17.24 1.80
C ASP A 49 14.65 17.62 0.38
N PRO A 50 14.24 18.87 0.12
CA PRO A 50 13.71 19.30 -1.19
C PRO A 50 14.76 19.28 -2.31
N LEU A 51 16.05 19.23 -1.99
CA LEU A 51 17.14 19.19 -2.98
C LEU A 51 17.59 17.77 -3.34
N ALA A 52 17.01 16.76 -2.70
CA ALA A 52 17.36 15.37 -2.87
C ALA A 52 16.33 14.62 -3.71
N ASP A 53 16.80 13.64 -4.47
CA ASP A 53 15.96 12.71 -5.21
C ASP A 53 15.59 11.51 -4.32
N TYR A 54 14.31 11.15 -4.32
CA TYR A 54 13.80 9.99 -3.58
C TYR A 54 13.05 9.04 -4.49
N VAL A 55 13.18 7.76 -4.13
CA VAL A 55 12.46 6.65 -4.70
C VAL A 55 11.51 6.12 -3.62
N LEU A 56 10.22 6.04 -3.97
CA LEU A 56 9.20 5.50 -3.08
C LEU A 56 8.82 4.09 -3.53
N LEU A 57 8.87 3.16 -2.60
CA LEU A 57 8.60 1.75 -2.85
C LEU A 57 7.54 1.25 -1.88
N MET A 58 6.81 0.23 -2.30
CA MET A 58 5.92 -0.52 -1.44
C MET A 58 6.24 -2.01 -1.61
N ASP A 59 6.43 -2.72 -0.51
CA ASP A 59 6.57 -4.17 -0.50
C ASP A 59 5.49 -4.81 0.39
N PHE A 60 5.27 -6.11 0.21
CA PHE A 60 4.30 -6.87 0.99
C PHE A 60 5.06 -8.03 1.61
N VAL A 61 5.13 -8.01 2.94
CA VAL A 61 5.74 -9.09 3.70
C VAL A 61 4.60 -9.98 4.17
N PRO A 62 4.58 -11.28 3.81
CA PRO A 62 3.59 -12.16 4.38
C PRO A 62 3.87 -12.30 5.88
N LEU A 63 2.80 -12.53 6.65
CA LEU A 63 2.92 -12.86 8.06
C LEU A 63 3.29 -14.36 8.25
N ASP A 64 3.40 -15.09 7.14
CA ASP A 64 3.75 -16.49 6.95
C ASP A 64 4.86 -16.61 5.85
N ASP A 65 6.04 -17.12 6.21
CA ASP A 65 7.32 -17.08 5.45
C ASP A 65 7.25 -17.05 3.90
N LYS A 66 7.42 -15.85 3.26
CA LYS A 66 7.99 -15.57 1.90
C LYS A 66 7.82 -14.12 1.36
N ARG A 67 8.90 -13.37 1.17
CA ARG A 67 8.87 -11.93 0.80
C ARG A 67 8.76 -11.64 -0.71
N TYR A 68 7.91 -10.68 -1.12
CA TYR A 68 7.83 -10.15 -2.51
C TYR A 68 8.01 -8.62 -2.55
N ARG A 69 8.66 -8.08 -3.60
CA ARG A 69 9.05 -6.65 -3.74
C ARG A 69 8.51 -6.03 -5.03
N TRP A 70 8.02 -4.78 -4.97
CA TRP A 70 7.59 -3.99 -6.13
C TRP A 70 8.43 -2.70 -6.30
N GLY A 71 8.67 -2.28 -7.55
CA GLY A 71 9.57 -1.17 -7.96
C GLY A 71 8.83 0.11 -8.42
N PRO A 72 9.49 1.30 -8.42
CA PRO A 72 8.94 2.53 -7.84
C PRO A 72 8.28 3.55 -8.78
N GLY A 73 7.56 4.49 -8.15
CA GLY A 73 7.35 5.85 -8.66
C GLY A 73 8.48 6.79 -8.19
N HIS A 74 9.00 7.62 -9.09
CA HIS A 74 10.02 8.64 -8.79
C HIS A 74 9.35 9.92 -8.30
N LEU A 75 9.84 10.51 -7.20
CA LEU A 75 9.27 11.72 -6.63
C LEU A 75 10.36 12.76 -6.32
N ARG A 76 10.14 13.97 -6.84
CA ARG A 76 10.84 15.19 -6.43
C ARG A 76 9.88 16.03 -5.59
N PRO A 77 10.06 16.12 -4.27
CA PRO A 77 9.20 16.95 -3.43
C PRO A 77 9.35 18.43 -3.81
N LYS A 78 8.23 19.15 -3.90
CA LYS A 78 8.24 20.62 -3.99
C LYS A 78 8.42 21.20 -2.58
N MET A 79 9.13 22.31 -2.48
CA MET A 79 9.57 22.94 -1.23
C MET A 79 8.38 23.28 -0.29
N ASP A 80 8.51 22.93 1.00
CA ASP A 80 7.65 23.27 2.15
C ASP A 80 6.20 22.73 2.26
N GLU A 81 5.74 21.86 1.34
CA GLU A 81 4.42 21.23 1.47
C GLU A 81 4.49 19.72 1.69
N TRP A 82 3.54 19.21 2.48
CA TRP A 82 3.32 17.79 2.64
C TRP A 82 3.00 17.14 1.30
N ALA A 83 3.80 16.15 0.89
CA ALA A 83 3.52 15.39 -0.32
C ALA A 83 2.58 14.23 0.01
N ILE A 84 1.36 14.26 -0.55
CA ILE A 84 0.44 13.12 -0.51
C ILE A 84 0.86 12.14 -1.59
N VAL A 85 1.13 10.90 -1.19
CA VAL A 85 1.49 9.80 -2.08
C VAL A 85 0.41 8.75 -2.01
N SER A 86 -0.18 8.45 -3.16
CA SER A 86 -1.26 7.48 -3.31
C SER A 86 -0.81 6.34 -4.21
N PHE A 87 -1.01 5.11 -3.74
CA PHE A 87 -0.76 3.88 -4.50
C PHE A 87 -2.07 3.33 -5.10
N ASP A 88 -2.85 4.20 -5.75
CA ASP A 88 -4.16 3.87 -6.35
C ASP A 88 -4.06 2.98 -7.59
N LYS A 89 -2.94 3.06 -8.31
CA LYS A 89 -2.65 2.24 -9.49
C LYS A 89 -2.09 0.86 -9.15
N LEU A 90 -1.70 0.62 -7.90
CA LEU A 90 -1.16 -0.65 -7.45
C LEU A 90 -2.24 -1.73 -7.55
N LYS A 91 -1.88 -2.87 -8.15
CA LYS A 91 -2.77 -4.01 -8.36
C LYS A 91 -2.18 -5.28 -7.77
N LEU A 92 -3.05 -6.08 -7.17
CA LEU A 92 -2.77 -7.38 -6.57
C LEU A 92 -3.25 -8.49 -7.51
N THR A 93 -2.42 -9.49 -7.78
CA THR A 93 -2.74 -10.63 -8.64
C THR A 93 -2.40 -11.94 -7.95
N ASN A 94 -3.10 -13.01 -8.34
CA ASN A 94 -2.74 -14.38 -7.97
C ASN A 94 -2.05 -15.14 -9.10
N ASN A 95 -1.76 -14.47 -10.23
CA ASN A 95 -1.03 -15.06 -11.34
C ASN A 95 0.48 -15.05 -11.05
N LEU A 96 1.07 -16.22 -10.78
CA LEU A 96 2.51 -16.37 -10.54
C LEU A 96 3.37 -16.02 -11.77
N LEU A 97 2.77 -15.99 -12.95
CA LEU A 97 3.42 -15.69 -14.23
C LEU A 97 3.01 -14.31 -14.75
N ASP A 98 2.64 -13.37 -13.87
CA ASP A 98 2.32 -12.01 -14.28
C ASP A 98 3.55 -11.29 -14.84
N ASP A 99 3.39 -10.73 -16.03
CA ASP A 99 4.38 -9.94 -16.77
C ASP A 99 4.08 -8.43 -16.71
N ASN A 100 2.95 -8.05 -16.12
CA ASN A 100 2.48 -6.65 -16.04
C ASN A 100 3.07 -5.89 -14.85
N GLY A 101 3.91 -6.54 -14.03
CA GLY A 101 4.50 -5.96 -12.83
C GLY A 101 3.47 -5.75 -11.71
N HIS A 102 2.38 -6.51 -11.70
CA HIS A 102 1.46 -6.54 -10.57
C HIS A 102 2.08 -7.24 -9.35
N ILE A 103 1.52 -6.98 -8.17
CA ILE A 103 1.99 -7.61 -6.95
C ILE A 103 1.34 -8.97 -6.82
N ILE A 104 2.16 -10.01 -6.96
CA ILE A 104 1.73 -11.40 -6.87
C ILE A 104 1.59 -11.79 -5.40
N LEU A 105 0.39 -12.21 -5.00
CA LEU A 105 0.08 -12.69 -3.66
C LEU A 105 -0.59 -14.06 -3.74
N ASN A 106 -0.21 -14.93 -2.82
CA ASN A 106 -0.94 -16.17 -2.59
C ASN A 106 -2.25 -15.87 -1.86
N SER A 107 -3.34 -16.43 -2.36
CA SER A 107 -4.64 -16.34 -1.70
C SER A 107 -4.64 -17.08 -0.35
N MET A 108 -5.51 -16.68 0.56
CA MET A 108 -5.67 -17.18 1.92
C MET A 108 -4.45 -16.99 2.83
N HIS A 109 -3.55 -16.07 2.46
CA HIS A 109 -2.39 -15.70 3.27
C HIS A 109 -2.51 -14.25 3.74
N ARG A 110 -1.88 -13.92 4.87
CA ARG A 110 -1.92 -12.58 5.45
C ARG A 110 -0.67 -11.81 5.09
N TYR A 111 -0.82 -10.53 4.79
CA TYR A 111 0.27 -9.66 4.38
C TYR A 111 0.28 -8.37 5.18
N GLN A 112 1.48 -7.90 5.49
CA GLN A 112 1.77 -6.57 6.00
C GLN A 112 2.35 -5.71 4.86
N PRO A 113 1.62 -4.68 4.41
CA PRO A 113 2.19 -3.63 3.58
C PRO A 113 3.33 -2.91 4.29
N ARG A 114 4.42 -2.64 3.57
CA ARG A 114 5.48 -1.75 4.03
C ARG A 114 5.75 -0.70 2.97
N PHE A 115 5.88 0.53 3.43
CA PHE A 115 6.24 1.67 2.62
C PHE A 115 7.70 2.03 2.87
N HIS A 116 8.45 2.27 1.81
CA HIS A 116 9.87 2.60 1.89
C HIS A 116 10.16 3.91 1.19
N VAL A 117 10.93 4.75 1.87
CA VAL A 117 11.53 5.96 1.30
C VAL A 117 13.01 5.69 1.12
N VAL A 118 13.48 5.72 -0.13
CA VAL A 118 14.88 5.48 -0.49
C VAL A 118 15.47 6.76 -1.04
N PHE A 119 16.54 7.26 -0.42
CA PHE A 119 17.34 8.35 -0.94
C PHE A 119 18.19 7.85 -2.12
N VAL A 120 18.14 8.56 -3.24
CA VAL A 120 18.94 8.27 -4.42
C VAL A 120 20.25 9.03 -4.31
N ASP A 121 21.33 8.30 -4.03
CA ASP A 121 22.67 8.89 -4.01
C ASP A 121 23.18 9.04 -5.47
N PRO A 122 23.47 10.26 -5.94
CA PRO A 122 23.98 10.49 -7.29
C PRO A 122 25.43 10.00 -7.50
N ARG A 123 26.12 9.53 -6.45
CA ARG A 123 27.50 9.04 -6.54
C ARG A 123 27.58 7.64 -7.16
N ARG A 124 28.70 7.37 -7.86
CA ARG A 124 28.96 6.11 -8.58
C ARG A 124 29.13 4.89 -7.66
N ASP A 125 29.40 5.08 -6.37
CA ASP A 125 29.58 4.04 -5.35
C ASP A 125 28.36 3.86 -4.42
N SER A 126 27.20 4.39 -4.84
CA SER A 126 25.94 4.40 -4.09
C SER A 126 25.48 3.04 -3.56
N GLU A 127 25.83 1.94 -4.23
CA GLU A 127 25.53 0.58 -3.78
C GLU A 127 26.15 0.25 -2.41
N ARG A 128 27.31 0.82 -2.08
CA ARG A 128 27.99 0.55 -0.79
C ARG A 128 27.19 1.08 0.41
N PHE A 129 26.41 2.13 0.22
CA PHE A 129 25.62 2.78 1.27
C PHE A 129 24.12 2.51 1.16
N ALA A 130 23.71 1.62 0.25
CA ALA A 130 22.30 1.32 -0.02
C ALA A 130 21.51 0.91 1.24
N HIS A 131 22.16 0.22 2.19
CA HIS A 131 21.56 -0.21 3.44
C HIS A 131 21.27 0.95 4.42
N GLU A 132 21.94 2.09 4.26
CA GLU A 132 21.75 3.28 5.08
C GLU A 132 20.80 4.31 4.45
N ASN A 133 20.55 4.17 3.14
CA ASN A 133 19.84 5.14 2.32
C ASN A 133 18.32 4.94 2.29
N PHE A 134 17.75 4.05 3.13
CA PHE A 134 16.32 3.84 3.17
C PHE A 134 15.73 3.88 4.57
N LYS A 135 14.47 4.31 4.64
CA LYS A 135 13.63 4.23 5.84
C LYS A 135 12.35 3.50 5.49
N SER A 136 11.98 2.52 6.31
CA SER A 136 10.76 1.71 6.13
C SER A 136 9.72 2.11 7.17
N PHE A 137 8.47 2.13 6.75
CA PHE A 137 7.30 2.44 7.54
C PHE A 137 6.28 1.32 7.35
N SER A 138 5.66 0.88 8.44
CA SER A 138 4.62 -0.15 8.44
C SER A 138 3.52 0.28 9.38
N PHE A 139 2.28 0.13 8.92
CA PHE A 139 1.08 0.47 9.67
C PHE A 139 0.35 -0.83 9.98
N PRO A 140 0.34 -1.31 11.23
CA PRO A 140 -0.29 -2.59 11.59
C PRO A 140 -1.76 -2.71 11.16
N GLU A 141 -2.50 -1.61 11.18
CA GLU A 141 -3.89 -1.50 10.74
C GLU A 141 -4.09 -1.74 9.24
N THR A 142 -3.01 -1.73 8.45
CA THR A 142 -3.07 -2.02 7.00
C THR A 142 -2.87 -3.49 6.67
N GLN A 143 -2.74 -4.37 7.67
CA GLN A 143 -2.68 -5.82 7.46
C GLN A 143 -3.96 -6.32 6.79
N PHE A 144 -3.83 -7.30 5.89
CA PHE A 144 -4.97 -7.89 5.21
C PHE A 144 -4.71 -9.36 4.82
N MET A 145 -5.79 -10.10 4.58
CA MET A 145 -5.76 -11.39 3.93
C MET A 145 -6.06 -11.26 2.44
N ALA A 146 -5.21 -11.83 1.59
CA ALA A 146 -5.48 -11.90 0.15
C ALA A 146 -6.51 -12.99 -0.12
N VAL A 147 -7.61 -12.69 -0.82
CA VAL A 147 -8.70 -13.65 -1.08
C VAL A 147 -9.14 -13.55 -2.54
N THR A 148 -9.66 -14.63 -3.12
CA THR A 148 -10.23 -14.60 -4.48
C THR A 148 -11.70 -14.14 -4.48
N ALA A 149 -12.38 -14.29 -3.34
CA ALA A 149 -13.71 -13.78 -3.05
C ALA A 149 -13.80 -13.44 -1.56
N TYR A 150 -14.63 -12.45 -1.20
CA TYR A 150 -14.79 -12.07 0.20
C TYR A 150 -15.34 -13.23 1.03
N GLN A 151 -14.76 -13.45 2.21
CA GLN A 151 -15.19 -14.48 3.16
C GLN A 151 -16.12 -13.88 4.21
N ASN A 152 -15.78 -12.69 4.72
CA ASN A 152 -16.59 -11.97 5.69
C ASN A 152 -17.61 -11.04 5.01
N HIS A 153 -18.90 -11.34 5.14
CA HIS A 153 -19.97 -10.50 4.58
C HIS A 153 -19.95 -9.06 5.13
N ARG A 154 -19.48 -8.84 6.36
CA ARG A 154 -19.34 -7.50 6.95
C ARG A 154 -18.28 -6.68 6.25
N ILE A 155 -17.19 -7.31 5.78
CA ILE A 155 -16.20 -6.65 4.93
C ILE A 155 -16.85 -6.24 3.62
N THR A 156 -17.59 -7.13 2.96
CA THR A 156 -18.30 -6.80 1.72
C THR A 156 -19.23 -5.60 1.88
N GLN A 157 -20.03 -5.57 2.94
CA GLN A 157 -20.90 -4.43 3.26
C GLN A 157 -20.12 -3.14 3.46
N LEU A 158 -19.03 -3.18 4.24
CA LEU A 158 -18.18 -2.01 4.47
C LEU A 158 -17.48 -1.54 3.19
N LYS A 159 -17.05 -2.47 2.31
CA LYS A 159 -16.52 -2.12 0.97
C LYS A 159 -17.59 -1.45 0.13
N ILE A 160 -18.82 -1.96 0.12
CA ILE A 160 -19.94 -1.39 -0.66
C ILE A 160 -20.25 0.03 -0.16
N ALA A 161 -20.37 0.21 1.17
CA ALA A 161 -20.69 1.48 1.79
C ALA A 161 -19.60 2.55 1.58
N SER A 162 -18.33 2.17 1.68
CA SER A 162 -17.23 3.14 1.68
C SER A 162 -16.57 3.35 0.31
N ASN A 163 -16.64 2.38 -0.61
CA ASN A 163 -16.01 2.49 -1.93
C ASN A 163 -16.93 3.21 -2.93
N PRO A 164 -16.57 4.38 -3.47
CA PRO A 164 -17.40 5.11 -4.44
C PRO A 164 -17.75 4.29 -5.69
N PHE A 165 -16.88 3.37 -6.11
CA PHE A 165 -17.10 2.52 -7.28
C PHE A 165 -18.10 1.37 -7.03
N ALA A 166 -18.49 1.15 -5.77
CA ALA A 166 -19.47 0.14 -5.38
C ALA A 166 -20.86 0.75 -5.10
N LYS A 167 -21.08 2.03 -5.44
CA LYS A 167 -22.33 2.74 -5.16
C LYS A 167 -23.58 2.01 -5.69
N GLY A 168 -23.49 1.39 -6.86
CA GLY A 168 -24.62 0.67 -7.47
C GLY A 168 -25.14 -0.55 -6.68
N PHE A 169 -24.41 -1.01 -5.66
CA PHE A 169 -24.85 -2.09 -4.77
C PHE A 169 -25.47 -1.60 -3.45
N ARG A 170 -25.49 -0.28 -3.21
CA ARG A 170 -26.01 0.31 -1.96
C ARG A 170 -27.54 0.35 -1.92
N ASP A 171 -28.18 0.48 -3.08
CA ASP A 171 -29.62 0.70 -3.20
C ASP A 171 -30.39 -0.63 -3.44
N CYS A 172 -29.79 -1.78 -3.12
CA CYS A 172 -30.42 -3.11 -3.21
C CYS A 172 -30.83 -3.68 -1.84
N GLU A 173 -31.23 -2.84 -0.89
CA GLU A 173 -32.12 -3.31 0.17
C GLU A 173 -33.52 -3.44 -0.44
N PRO A 174 -34.16 -4.63 -0.41
CA PRO A 174 -35.55 -4.72 -0.83
C PRO A 174 -36.37 -3.86 0.13
N GLU A 175 -37.19 -2.94 -0.39
CA GLU A 175 -38.22 -2.31 0.42
C GLU A 175 -39.01 -3.43 1.11
N ALA A 176 -38.94 -3.45 2.45
CA ALA A 176 -39.76 -4.31 3.27
C ALA A 176 -41.21 -3.93 2.99
N TRP A 177 -41.88 -4.77 2.20
CA TRP A 177 -43.32 -4.72 1.96
C TRP A 177 -44.09 -5.05 3.23
#